data_AF-V9QFT6-F1
#
_entry.id   AF-V9QFT6-F1
#
_cell.length_a   1.000
_cell.length_b   1.000
_cell.length_c   1.000
_cell.angle_alpha   90.00
_cell.angle_beta   90.00
_cell.angle_gamma   90.00
#
_symmetry.space_group_name_H-M   'P 1'
#
loop_
_entity.id
_entity.type
_entity.pdbx_description
1 polymer ?
#
loop_
_entity_poly.entity_id
_entity_poly.type
_entity_poly.pdbx_seq_one_letter_code
_entity_poly.pdbx_strand_id
1 'polypeptide(L)'
;LVQTLEHTPAFVHGGPFANIAHGCNSVVATQTALRLADYVVTEAGFGADLGAEKFFDIKCRKAGLEPAAVVLVATVRALKMNGGIAKADLGHENVAAVEAGLCNLGRHIENLRQFGVPVVVALNHFTSDTDAEIAAITAYCRNLGVEAILATHWAEGSKGTEALANKVVELAEGGSARFAPIYPDEMPLTDKIETVARKIYRAGSISFDAAARRQLERWQ
;
A
#
# COMPACT_ATOMS: atom_id res chain seq x y z
N LEU A 1 -20.04 9.71 -11.74
CA LEU A 1 -18.95 10.70 -11.74
C LEU A 1 -19.26 11.72 -10.65
N VAL A 2 -18.30 11.99 -9.79
CA VAL A 2 -18.35 13.05 -8.75
C VAL A 2 -17.06 13.85 -8.83
N GLN A 3 -16.80 14.73 -7.85
CA GLN A 3 -15.61 15.56 -7.81
C GLN A 3 -15.08 15.74 -6.39
N THR A 4 -13.79 16.07 -6.25
CA THR A 4 -13.18 16.51 -4.99
C THR A 4 -13.65 17.92 -4.62
N LEU A 5 -13.25 18.42 -3.44
CA LEU A 5 -13.49 19.81 -3.03
C LEU A 5 -12.83 20.84 -3.97
N GLU A 6 -11.81 20.44 -4.71
CA GLU A 6 -11.09 21.27 -5.69
C GLU A 6 -11.46 20.89 -7.13
N HIS A 7 -12.64 20.31 -7.32
CA HIS A 7 -13.23 20.01 -8.63
C HIS A 7 -12.47 18.98 -9.49
N THR A 8 -11.55 18.22 -8.90
CA THR A 8 -10.89 17.10 -9.59
C THR A 8 -11.91 15.98 -9.85
N PRO A 9 -12.05 15.46 -11.08
CA PRO A 9 -12.97 14.37 -11.39
C PRO A 9 -12.66 13.12 -10.57
N ALA A 10 -13.70 12.49 -9.99
CA ALA A 10 -13.55 11.29 -9.19
C ALA A 10 -14.62 10.23 -9.53
N PHE A 11 -14.19 8.98 -9.67
CA PHE A 11 -15.09 7.83 -9.76
C PHE A 11 -15.20 7.12 -8.41
N VAL A 12 -16.40 7.10 -7.86
CA VAL A 12 -16.76 6.27 -6.70
C VAL A 12 -17.64 5.13 -7.22
N HIS A 13 -17.11 3.92 -7.28
CA HIS A 13 -17.82 2.80 -7.89
C HIS A 13 -17.37 1.44 -7.34
N GLY A 14 -18.29 0.73 -6.69
CA GLY A 14 -18.03 -0.54 -6.00
C GLY A 14 -17.33 -0.35 -4.65
N GLY A 15 -17.29 -1.41 -3.85
CA GLY A 15 -16.69 -1.40 -2.51
C GLY A 15 -16.79 -2.76 -1.83
N PRO A 16 -16.12 -3.81 -2.36
CA PRO A 16 -16.10 -5.11 -1.73
C PRO A 16 -15.25 -5.09 -0.46
N PHE A 17 -15.45 -6.07 0.42
CA PHE A 17 -14.56 -6.27 1.55
C PHE A 17 -13.11 -6.57 1.10
N ALA A 18 -12.15 -6.27 1.98
CA ALA A 18 -10.73 -6.52 1.75
C ALA A 18 -10.20 -7.77 2.49
N ASN A 19 -11.06 -8.50 3.23
CA ASN A 19 -10.72 -9.78 3.87
C ASN A 19 -11.16 -10.98 3.00
N ILE A 20 -12.46 -11.17 2.81
CA ILE A 20 -13.06 -12.25 1.99
C ILE A 20 -13.15 -11.89 0.49
N ALA A 21 -12.74 -10.68 0.11
CA ALA A 21 -12.63 -10.21 -1.26
C ALA A 21 -11.40 -9.29 -1.38
N HIS A 22 -11.23 -8.63 -2.53
CA HIS A 22 -9.99 -7.94 -2.93
C HIS A 22 -9.95 -6.44 -2.57
N GLY A 23 -11.01 -5.86 -1.99
CA GLY A 23 -10.95 -4.53 -1.40
C GLY A 23 -10.71 -3.35 -2.36
N CYS A 24 -11.01 -3.48 -3.65
CA CYS A 24 -10.75 -2.43 -4.65
C CYS A 24 -12.06 -1.89 -5.24
N ASN A 25 -12.03 -0.66 -5.75
CA ASN A 25 -13.08 -0.16 -6.65
C ASN A 25 -13.14 -0.98 -7.96
N SER A 26 -14.21 -0.82 -8.74
CA SER A 26 -14.43 -1.63 -9.94
C SER A 26 -13.33 -1.48 -11.00
N VAL A 27 -13.08 -2.58 -11.73
CA VAL A 27 -12.20 -2.58 -12.92
C VAL A 27 -12.71 -1.60 -13.98
N VAL A 28 -14.03 -1.55 -14.20
CA VAL A 28 -14.65 -0.63 -15.17
C VAL A 28 -14.32 0.82 -14.86
N ALA A 29 -14.39 1.25 -13.59
CA ALA A 29 -14.05 2.62 -13.21
C ALA A 29 -12.57 2.92 -13.45
N THR A 30 -11.66 2.02 -13.03
CA THR A 30 -10.22 2.19 -13.22
C THR A 30 -9.85 2.22 -14.71
N GLN A 31 -10.34 1.28 -15.52
CA GLN A 31 -10.07 1.25 -16.96
C GLN A 31 -10.67 2.46 -17.70
N THR A 32 -11.88 2.89 -17.32
CA THR A 32 -12.49 4.10 -17.90
C THR A 32 -11.64 5.32 -17.58
N ALA A 33 -11.18 5.49 -16.34
CA ALA A 33 -10.31 6.60 -15.96
C ALA A 33 -8.99 6.58 -16.74
N LEU A 34 -8.38 5.41 -16.92
CA LEU A 34 -7.12 5.26 -17.67
C LEU A 34 -7.25 5.63 -19.15
N ARG A 35 -8.47 5.66 -19.70
CA ARG A 35 -8.73 6.11 -21.08
C ARG A 35 -9.05 7.61 -21.17
N LEU A 36 -9.29 8.27 -20.05
CA LEU A 36 -9.78 9.65 -19.98
C LEU A 36 -8.78 10.63 -19.33
N ALA A 37 -7.75 10.13 -18.64
CA ALA A 37 -6.79 10.93 -17.92
C ALA A 37 -5.37 10.34 -18.07
N ASP A 38 -4.37 11.22 -17.99
CA ASP A 38 -2.96 10.83 -18.05
C ASP A 38 -2.52 10.07 -16.78
N TYR A 39 -3.09 10.44 -15.63
CA TYR A 39 -2.81 9.83 -14.33
C TYR A 39 -4.11 9.37 -13.66
N VAL A 40 -4.09 8.14 -13.13
CA VAL A 40 -5.21 7.57 -12.37
C VAL A 40 -4.71 7.12 -11.00
N VAL A 41 -5.14 7.83 -9.96
CA VAL A 41 -4.91 7.44 -8.58
C VAL A 41 -6.06 6.53 -8.13
N THR A 42 -5.72 5.37 -7.56
CA THR A 42 -6.67 4.42 -6.99
C THR A 42 -6.08 3.83 -5.71
N GLU A 43 -6.92 3.22 -4.88
CA GLU A 43 -6.53 2.61 -3.61
C GLU A 43 -7.07 1.19 -3.46
N ALA A 44 -6.60 0.51 -2.42
CA ALA A 44 -7.11 -0.78 -1.96
C ALA A 44 -7.25 -0.75 -0.43
N GLY A 45 -8.26 -1.42 0.11
CA GLY A 45 -8.55 -1.42 1.55
C GLY A 45 -7.52 -2.20 2.40
N PHE A 46 -7.44 -1.87 3.69
CA PHE A 46 -6.42 -2.35 4.65
C PHE A 46 -4.99 -1.92 4.28
N GLY A 47 -3.98 -2.61 4.83
CA GLY A 47 -2.56 -2.36 4.56
C GLY A 47 -2.10 -3.01 3.25
N ALA A 48 -0.84 -2.75 2.89
CA ALA A 48 -0.22 -3.30 1.68
C ALA A 48 -0.09 -4.83 1.69
N ASP A 49 -0.14 -5.44 2.86
CA ASP A 49 -0.13 -6.89 3.07
C ASP A 49 -1.42 -7.58 2.60
N LEU A 50 -2.56 -6.88 2.62
CA LEU A 50 -3.85 -7.39 2.15
C LEU A 50 -4.35 -6.66 0.90
N GLY A 51 -4.50 -5.34 0.98
CA GLY A 51 -5.08 -4.54 -0.09
C GLY A 51 -4.21 -4.51 -1.32
N ALA A 52 -2.94 -4.12 -1.16
CA ALA A 52 -2.02 -4.02 -2.29
C ALA A 52 -1.71 -5.39 -2.90
N GLU A 53 -1.46 -6.42 -2.07
CA GLU A 53 -1.30 -7.82 -2.54
C GLU A 53 -2.48 -8.23 -3.43
N LYS A 54 -3.73 -8.07 -2.95
CA LYS A 54 -4.91 -8.45 -3.74
C LYS A 54 -5.14 -7.54 -4.95
N PHE A 55 -4.80 -6.25 -4.85
CA PHE A 55 -4.85 -5.35 -6.00
C PHE A 55 -3.91 -5.83 -7.11
N PHE A 56 -2.70 -6.26 -6.77
CA PHE A 56 -1.72 -6.76 -7.73
C PHE A 56 -2.03 -8.18 -8.21
N ASP A 57 -2.17 -9.14 -7.30
CA ASP A 57 -2.32 -10.55 -7.61
C ASP A 57 -3.72 -10.90 -8.14
N ILE A 58 -4.75 -10.10 -7.87
CA ILE A 58 -6.11 -10.36 -8.36
C ILE A 58 -6.54 -9.31 -9.38
N LYS A 59 -6.65 -8.03 -8.99
CA LYS A 59 -7.25 -7.01 -9.85
C LYS A 59 -6.39 -6.72 -11.08
N CYS A 60 -5.10 -6.43 -10.90
CA CYS A 60 -4.18 -6.14 -12.00
C CYS A 60 -4.03 -7.35 -12.92
N ARG A 61 -3.84 -8.54 -12.33
CA ARG A 61 -3.79 -9.80 -13.07
C ARG A 61 -5.01 -10.02 -13.96
N LYS A 62 -6.22 -9.88 -13.43
CA LYS A 62 -7.45 -10.14 -14.20
C LYS A 62 -7.81 -9.02 -15.19
N ALA A 63 -7.39 -7.79 -14.92
CA ALA A 63 -7.73 -6.63 -15.75
C ALA A 63 -6.62 -6.20 -16.73
N GLY A 64 -5.46 -6.87 -16.71
CA GLY A 64 -4.29 -6.51 -17.52
C GLY A 64 -3.77 -5.11 -17.18
N LEU A 65 -3.76 -4.74 -15.89
CA LEU A 65 -3.27 -3.44 -15.42
C LEU A 65 -1.80 -3.56 -15.00
N GLU A 66 -1.02 -2.53 -15.32
CA GLU A 66 0.39 -2.41 -14.96
C GLU A 66 0.59 -1.13 -14.13
N PRO A 67 0.64 -1.23 -12.80
CA PRO A 67 0.82 -0.07 -11.93
C PRO A 67 2.19 0.59 -12.16
N ALA A 68 2.20 1.90 -12.40
CA ALA A 68 3.43 2.65 -12.68
C ALA A 68 4.19 3.09 -11.42
N ALA A 69 3.48 3.34 -10.31
CA ALA A 69 4.04 3.73 -9.03
C ALA A 69 3.10 3.36 -7.88
N VAL A 70 3.63 3.27 -6.66
CA VAL A 70 2.85 3.06 -5.42
C VAL A 70 3.18 4.15 -4.41
N VAL A 71 2.13 4.74 -3.83
CA VAL A 71 2.24 5.57 -2.63
C VAL A 71 1.91 4.72 -1.41
N LEU A 72 2.87 4.55 -0.50
CA LEU A 72 2.65 3.89 0.78
C LEU A 72 2.43 4.94 1.87
N VAL A 73 1.21 5.03 2.39
CA VAL A 73 0.85 6.01 3.41
C VAL A 73 1.25 5.54 4.80
N ALA A 74 1.85 6.42 5.60
CA ALA A 74 2.17 6.21 7.00
C ALA A 74 1.85 7.46 7.85
N THR A 75 1.80 7.30 9.18
CA THR A 75 1.73 8.41 10.15
C THR A 75 2.67 8.12 11.31
N VAL A 76 3.21 9.16 11.94
CA VAL A 76 4.03 9.04 13.15
C VAL A 76 3.28 8.27 14.24
N ARG A 77 2.00 8.61 14.45
CA ARG A 77 1.12 7.96 15.43
C ARG A 77 0.95 6.47 15.19
N ALA A 78 0.72 6.04 13.95
CA ALA A 78 0.61 4.61 13.63
C ALA A 78 1.93 3.87 13.85
N LEU A 79 3.08 4.50 13.57
CA LEU A 79 4.38 3.90 13.85
C LEU A 79 4.65 3.79 15.35
N LYS A 80 4.31 4.80 16.15
CA LYS A 80 4.35 4.69 17.61
C LYS A 80 3.50 3.53 18.14
N MET A 81 2.29 3.32 17.58
CA MET A 81 1.47 2.16 17.94
C MET A 81 2.14 0.83 17.61
N ASN A 82 2.76 0.71 16.43
CA ASN A 82 3.54 -0.47 16.06
C ASN A 82 4.78 -0.65 16.94
N GLY A 83 5.32 0.44 17.49
CA GLY A 83 6.37 0.44 18.51
C GLY A 83 5.88 0.12 19.93
N GLY A 84 4.59 -0.18 20.12
CA GLY A 84 4.02 -0.61 21.40
C GLY A 84 3.34 0.47 22.22
N ILE A 85 3.19 1.70 21.70
CA ILE A 85 2.49 2.78 22.40
C ILE A 85 0.98 2.59 22.29
N ALA A 86 0.28 2.64 23.42
CA ALA A 86 -1.17 2.55 23.45
C ALA A 86 -1.81 3.78 22.77
N LYS A 87 -3.00 3.58 22.18
CA LYS A 87 -3.71 4.61 21.42
C LYS A 87 -3.93 5.92 22.21
N ALA A 88 -4.11 5.82 23.52
CA ALA A 88 -4.34 6.97 24.41
C ALA A 88 -3.10 7.86 24.59
N ASP A 89 -1.89 7.31 24.39
CA ASP A 89 -0.63 7.95 24.76
C ASP A 89 0.16 8.51 23.57
N LEU A 90 -0.46 8.57 22.39
CA LEU A 90 0.19 8.95 21.13
C LEU A 90 0.47 10.45 20.98
N GLY A 91 -0.01 11.29 21.91
CA GLY A 91 0.08 12.75 21.81
C GLY A 91 1.44 13.34 22.16
N HIS A 92 2.30 12.59 22.85
CA HIS A 92 3.66 13.03 23.20
C HIS A 92 4.68 12.55 22.18
N GLU A 93 5.74 13.34 21.98
CA GLU A 93 6.90 12.93 21.19
C GLU A 93 7.50 11.64 21.75
N ASN A 94 7.77 10.67 20.87
CA ASN A 94 8.50 9.46 21.23
C ASN A 94 9.23 8.87 20.00
N VAL A 95 10.41 9.40 19.71
CA VAL A 95 11.25 8.95 18.59
C VAL A 95 11.60 7.47 18.69
N ALA A 96 11.93 6.98 19.89
CA ALA A 96 12.28 5.57 20.10
C ALA A 96 11.13 4.61 19.75
N ALA A 97 9.89 4.99 20.08
CA ALA A 97 8.71 4.21 19.69
C ALA A 97 8.45 4.27 18.19
N VAL A 98 8.67 5.42 17.55
CA VAL A 98 8.62 5.52 16.08
C VAL A 98 9.64 4.55 15.48
N GLU A 99 10.90 4.60 15.92
CA GLU A 99 11.96 3.73 15.44
C GLU A 99 11.65 2.24 15.61
N ALA A 100 11.11 1.84 16.77
CA ALA A 100 10.66 0.47 17.01
C ALA A 100 9.54 0.04 16.04
N GLY A 101 8.64 0.95 15.68
CA GLY A 101 7.55 0.71 14.74
C GLY A 101 7.94 0.73 13.26
N LEU A 102 9.11 1.25 12.91
CA LEU A 102 9.57 1.35 11.51
C LEU A 102 9.72 -0.01 10.83
N CYS A 103 9.89 -1.10 11.59
CA CYS A 103 9.90 -2.45 11.06
C CYS A 103 8.63 -2.78 10.24
N ASN A 104 7.48 -2.24 10.63
CA ASN A 104 6.22 -2.41 9.89
C ASN A 104 6.27 -1.70 8.53
N LEU A 105 6.73 -0.44 8.50
CA LEU A 105 6.88 0.32 7.27
C LEU A 105 7.90 -0.33 6.33
N GLY A 106 9.06 -0.74 6.87
CA GLY A 106 10.09 -1.45 6.13
C GLY A 106 9.57 -2.74 5.48
N ARG A 107 8.77 -3.52 6.22
CA ARG A 107 8.13 -4.74 5.69
C ARG A 107 7.22 -4.44 4.50
N HIS A 108 6.38 -3.42 4.58
CA HIS A 108 5.50 -3.05 3.48
C HIS A 108 6.28 -2.53 2.27
N ILE A 109 7.35 -1.75 2.46
CA ILE A 109 8.24 -1.32 1.37
C ILE A 109 8.86 -2.55 0.67
N GLU A 110 9.40 -3.50 1.43
CA GLU A 110 9.94 -4.75 0.87
C GLU A 110 8.87 -5.54 0.09
N ASN A 111 7.66 -5.64 0.63
CA ASN A 111 6.56 -6.37 -0.02
C ASN A 111 6.16 -5.74 -1.34
N LEU A 112 6.00 -4.41 -1.39
CA LEU A 112 5.66 -3.70 -2.63
C LEU A 112 6.76 -3.85 -3.69
N ARG A 113 8.04 -3.83 -3.29
CA ARG A 113 9.18 -4.04 -4.20
C ARG A 113 9.19 -5.41 -4.85
N GLN A 114 8.67 -6.45 -4.20
CA GLN A 114 8.59 -7.79 -4.79
C GLN A 114 7.69 -7.84 -6.02
N PHE A 115 6.74 -6.90 -6.15
CA PHE A 115 5.90 -6.76 -7.34
C PHE A 115 6.59 -5.94 -8.45
N GLY A 116 7.80 -5.43 -8.25
CA GLY A 116 8.54 -4.66 -9.25
C GLY A 116 7.99 -3.26 -9.52
N VAL A 117 7.19 -2.69 -8.61
CA VAL A 117 6.63 -1.33 -8.77
C VAL A 117 7.40 -0.34 -7.90
N PRO A 118 7.81 0.84 -8.41
CA PRO A 118 8.52 1.84 -7.62
C PRO A 118 7.61 2.41 -6.52
N VAL A 119 8.20 2.68 -5.35
CA VAL A 119 7.49 3.08 -4.13
C VAL A 119 7.96 4.45 -3.67
N VAL A 120 7.01 5.30 -3.25
CA VAL A 120 7.24 6.50 -2.44
C VAL A 120 6.43 6.39 -1.16
N VAL A 121 6.95 6.88 -0.04
CA VAL A 121 6.20 6.96 1.22
C VAL A 121 5.57 8.34 1.33
N ALA A 122 4.27 8.39 1.62
CA ALA A 122 3.58 9.61 2.02
C ALA A 122 3.40 9.60 3.55
N LEU A 123 4.02 10.55 4.23
CA LEU A 123 3.87 10.72 5.67
C LEU A 123 2.76 11.76 5.91
N ASN A 124 1.58 11.29 6.26
CA ASN A 124 0.46 12.18 6.57
C ASN A 124 0.74 12.91 7.89
N HIS A 125 0.90 14.22 7.81
CA HIS A 125 1.24 15.05 8.95
C HIS A 125 0.07 15.22 9.92
N PHE A 126 0.34 15.10 11.22
CA PHE A 126 -0.58 15.45 12.29
C PHE A 126 -0.01 16.57 13.15
N THR A 127 -0.86 17.40 13.77
CA THR A 127 -0.42 18.59 14.53
C THR A 127 0.47 18.29 15.74
N SER A 128 0.46 17.04 16.22
CA SER A 128 1.28 16.58 17.35
C SER A 128 2.62 15.97 16.91
N ASP A 129 2.81 15.76 15.62
CA ASP A 129 4.01 15.14 15.09
C ASP A 129 5.17 16.13 15.19
N THR A 130 6.33 15.67 15.65
CA THR A 130 7.51 16.53 15.79
C THR A 130 8.50 16.34 14.64
N ASP A 131 9.32 17.36 14.40
CA ASP A 131 10.38 17.29 13.39
C ASP A 131 11.35 16.13 13.66
N ALA A 132 11.60 15.79 14.92
CA ALA A 132 12.47 14.68 15.30
C ALA A 132 11.86 13.32 14.92
N GLU A 133 10.55 13.12 15.14
CA GLU A 133 9.84 11.91 14.73
C GLU A 133 9.79 11.78 13.20
N ILE A 134 9.52 12.88 12.50
CA ILE A 134 9.50 12.95 11.03
C ILE A 134 10.89 12.65 10.46
N ALA A 135 11.94 13.21 11.06
CA ALA A 135 13.33 12.99 10.62
C ALA A 135 13.75 11.52 10.76
N ALA A 136 13.35 10.84 11.84
CA ALA A 136 13.63 9.42 12.03
C ALA A 136 13.01 8.55 10.92
N ILE A 137 11.75 8.81 10.56
CA ILE A 137 11.05 8.10 9.47
C ILE A 137 11.73 8.36 8.13
N THR A 138 12.05 9.63 7.86
CA THR A 138 12.68 10.05 6.61
C THR A 138 14.06 9.42 6.45
N ALA A 139 14.87 9.42 7.51
CA ALA A 139 16.19 8.79 7.51
C ALA A 139 16.10 7.28 7.26
N TYR A 140 15.14 6.60 7.87
CA TYR A 140 14.93 5.17 7.67
C TYR A 140 14.50 4.83 6.24
N CYS A 141 13.54 5.57 5.68
CA CYS A 141 13.12 5.38 4.28
C CYS A 141 14.29 5.60 3.32
N ARG A 142 15.09 6.64 3.55
CA ARG A 142 16.30 6.93 2.75
C ARG A 142 17.31 5.79 2.81
N ASN A 143 17.52 5.17 3.97
CA ASN A 143 18.41 4.01 4.10
C ASN A 143 17.91 2.80 3.31
N LEU A 144 16.60 2.69 3.09
CA LEU A 144 16.00 1.69 2.21
C LEU A 144 16.03 2.12 0.74
N GLY A 145 16.47 3.34 0.40
CA GLY A 145 16.40 3.88 -0.96
C GLY A 145 14.97 4.25 -1.39
N VAL A 146 14.13 4.67 -0.44
CA VAL A 146 12.78 5.19 -0.69
C VAL A 146 12.68 6.59 -0.12
N GLU A 147 12.03 7.49 -0.84
CA GLU A 147 11.76 8.84 -0.36
C GLU A 147 10.49 8.86 0.49
N ALA A 148 10.54 9.53 1.65
CA ALA A 148 9.37 9.82 2.48
C ALA A 148 9.05 11.30 2.36
N ILE A 149 7.85 11.61 1.87
CA ILE A 149 7.39 12.97 1.61
C ILE A 149 6.28 13.30 2.59
N LEU A 150 6.46 14.40 3.32
CA LEU A 150 5.44 14.92 4.21
C LEU A 150 4.24 15.40 3.40
N ALA A 151 3.03 14.98 3.81
CA ALA A 151 1.78 15.34 3.17
C ALA A 151 0.88 16.10 4.16
N THR A 152 0.56 17.35 3.82
CA THR A 152 -0.26 18.28 4.63
C THR A 152 -1.64 18.55 4.03
N HIS A 153 -2.06 17.76 3.03
CA HIS A 153 -3.30 17.97 2.26
C HIS A 153 -4.58 18.03 3.09
N TRP A 154 -4.60 17.41 4.28
CA TRP A 154 -5.73 17.54 5.18
C TRP A 154 -5.95 18.99 5.65
N ALA A 155 -4.87 19.74 5.88
CA ALA A 155 -4.92 21.13 6.31
C ALA A 155 -4.84 22.12 5.12
N GLU A 156 -4.12 21.76 4.06
CA GLU A 156 -3.72 22.69 2.99
C GLU A 156 -4.29 22.35 1.60
N GLY A 157 -5.14 21.32 1.48
CA GLY A 157 -5.67 20.87 0.19
C GLY A 157 -4.57 20.34 -0.73
N SER A 158 -4.74 20.47 -2.05
CA SER A 158 -3.78 19.94 -3.03
C SER A 158 -2.36 20.46 -2.86
N LYS A 159 -2.19 21.72 -2.43
CA LYS A 159 -0.89 22.35 -2.15
C LYS A 159 -0.03 21.51 -1.22
N GLY A 160 -0.65 20.91 -0.19
CA GLY A 160 0.02 20.07 0.79
C GLY A 160 0.49 18.70 0.26
N THR A 161 0.32 18.43 -1.03
CA THR A 161 0.76 17.20 -1.70
C THR A 161 1.51 17.44 -3.01
N GLU A 162 1.85 18.69 -3.35
CA GLU A 162 2.57 18.99 -4.61
C GLU A 162 3.91 18.24 -4.71
N ALA A 163 4.69 18.21 -3.63
CA ALA A 163 5.94 17.45 -3.59
C ALA A 163 5.72 15.95 -3.82
N LEU A 164 4.67 15.38 -3.21
CA LEU A 164 4.31 13.98 -3.38
C LEU A 164 3.87 13.70 -4.82
N ALA A 165 3.04 14.58 -5.41
CA ALA A 165 2.58 14.47 -6.78
C ALA A 165 3.75 14.50 -7.77
N ASN A 166 4.67 15.45 -7.62
CA ASN A 166 5.88 15.54 -8.44
C ASN A 166 6.72 14.25 -8.35
N LYS A 167 6.86 13.68 -7.15
CA LYS A 167 7.59 12.42 -6.99
C LYS A 167 6.88 11.24 -7.64
N VAL A 168 5.56 11.16 -7.53
CA VAL A 168 4.76 10.11 -8.18
C VAL A 168 4.90 10.19 -9.70
N VAL A 169 4.89 11.40 -10.27
CA VAL A 169 5.16 11.63 -11.71
C VAL A 169 6.56 11.14 -12.09
N GLU A 170 7.60 11.53 -11.34
CA GLU A 170 8.98 11.07 -11.57
C GLU A 170 9.08 9.53 -11.59
N LEU A 171 8.43 8.86 -10.63
CA LEU A 171 8.45 7.39 -10.56
C LEU A 171 7.68 6.73 -11.70
N ALA A 172 6.50 7.27 -12.04
CA ALA A 172 5.64 6.72 -13.08
C ALA A 172 6.25 6.86 -14.48
N GLU A 173 6.87 8.01 -14.78
CA GLU A 173 7.49 8.29 -16.07
C GLU A 173 8.94 7.76 -16.16
N GLY A 174 9.58 7.46 -15.02
CA GLY A 174 10.97 6.99 -14.97
C GLY A 174 11.24 5.61 -15.58
N GLY A 175 10.20 4.88 -16.02
CA GLY A 175 10.34 3.61 -16.75
C GLY A 175 10.92 2.44 -15.94
N SER A 176 10.98 2.57 -14.61
CA SER A 176 11.56 1.59 -13.70
C SER A 176 10.59 0.47 -13.30
N ALA A 177 9.28 0.67 -13.48
CA ALA A 177 8.27 -0.33 -13.17
C ALA A 177 8.45 -1.60 -14.03
N ARG A 178 8.45 -2.75 -13.36
CA ARG A 178 8.51 -4.11 -13.92
C ARG A 178 7.49 -4.97 -13.21
N PHE A 179 6.22 -4.56 -13.31
CA PHE A 179 5.13 -5.17 -12.57
C PHE A 179 5.02 -6.68 -12.85
N ALA A 180 5.01 -7.50 -11.79
CA ALA A 180 4.71 -8.91 -11.88
C ALA A 180 4.00 -9.43 -10.62
N PRO A 181 2.96 -10.26 -10.75
CA PRO A 181 2.38 -11.00 -9.62
C PRO A 181 3.40 -11.93 -8.95
N ILE A 182 3.27 -12.19 -7.64
CA ILE A 182 4.30 -12.95 -6.87
C ILE A 182 4.23 -14.47 -7.06
N TYR A 183 3.19 -14.95 -7.75
CA TYR A 183 2.99 -16.35 -8.16
C TYR A 183 2.25 -16.46 -9.50
N PRO A 184 2.51 -17.51 -10.31
CA PRO A 184 1.81 -17.75 -11.57
C PRO A 184 0.40 -18.34 -11.38
N ASP A 185 -0.41 -18.35 -12.43
CA ASP A 185 -1.80 -18.86 -12.40
C ASP A 185 -1.86 -20.39 -12.27
N GLU A 186 -0.86 -21.10 -12.77
CA GLU A 186 -0.78 -22.56 -12.76
C GLU A 186 -0.32 -23.13 -11.42
N MET A 187 0.15 -22.28 -10.49
CA MET A 187 0.58 -22.71 -9.16
C MET A 187 -0.58 -23.35 -8.38
N PRO A 188 -0.37 -24.50 -7.72
CA PRO A 188 -1.39 -25.13 -6.88
C PRO A 188 -1.93 -24.19 -5.81
N LEU A 189 -3.20 -24.37 -5.42
CA LEU A 189 -3.89 -23.49 -4.46
C LEU A 189 -3.16 -23.44 -3.11
N THR A 190 -2.66 -24.58 -2.62
CA THR A 190 -1.88 -24.66 -1.39
C THR A 190 -0.61 -23.82 -1.47
N ASP A 191 0.07 -23.87 -2.61
CA ASP A 191 1.37 -23.25 -2.84
C ASP A 191 1.21 -21.74 -3.04
N LYS A 192 0.10 -21.29 -3.63
CA LYS A 192 -0.28 -19.87 -3.68
C LYS A 192 -0.48 -19.31 -2.27
N ILE A 193 -1.23 -20.01 -1.42
CA ILE A 193 -1.45 -19.61 -0.01
C ILE A 193 -0.12 -19.55 0.74
N GLU A 194 0.74 -20.57 0.59
CA GLU A 194 2.06 -20.59 1.21
C GLU A 194 2.95 -19.46 0.70
N THR A 195 2.89 -19.17 -0.60
CA THR A 195 3.64 -18.07 -1.21
C THR A 195 3.27 -16.74 -0.59
N VAL A 196 1.98 -16.41 -0.47
CA VAL A 196 1.53 -15.17 0.20
C VAL A 196 1.98 -15.17 1.67
N ALA A 197 1.75 -16.27 2.40
CA ALA A 197 2.11 -16.35 3.81
C ALA A 197 3.60 -16.11 4.06
N ARG A 198 4.48 -16.69 3.23
CA ARG A 198 5.93 -16.53 3.35
C ARG A 198 6.44 -15.21 2.78
N LYS A 199 6.05 -14.86 1.55
CA LYS A 199 6.58 -13.69 0.83
C LYS A 199 5.96 -12.37 1.27
N ILE A 200 4.76 -12.35 1.84
CA ILE A 200 4.11 -11.12 2.30
C ILE A 200 4.15 -11.04 3.81
N TYR A 201 3.68 -12.09 4.50
CA TYR A 201 3.56 -12.07 5.98
C TYR A 201 4.83 -12.56 6.70
N ARG A 202 5.79 -13.17 5.99
CA ARG A 202 6.98 -13.84 6.57
C ARG A 202 6.64 -14.95 7.57
N ALA A 203 5.55 -15.67 7.35
CA ALA A 203 5.22 -16.84 8.13
C ALA A 203 6.29 -17.93 7.98
N GLY A 204 6.65 -18.59 9.08
CA GLY A 204 7.63 -19.69 9.07
C GLY A 204 7.10 -20.98 8.43
N SER A 205 5.81 -21.23 8.54
CA SER A 205 5.08 -22.32 7.89
C SER A 205 3.59 -22.01 7.86
N ILE A 206 2.84 -22.76 7.07
CA ILE A 206 1.38 -22.79 7.11
C ILE A 206 0.89 -24.18 7.52
N SER A 207 -0.28 -24.25 8.11
CA SER A 207 -0.97 -25.50 8.38
C SER A 207 -2.43 -25.38 8.00
N PHE A 208 -2.97 -26.46 7.44
CA PHE A 208 -4.37 -26.56 7.08
C PHE A 208 -5.04 -27.58 7.98
N ASP A 209 -6.21 -27.22 8.51
CA ASP A 209 -7.10 -28.20 9.13
C ASP A 209 -7.61 -29.21 8.09
N ALA A 210 -8.17 -30.33 8.56
CA ALA A 210 -8.60 -31.41 7.67
C ALA A 210 -9.74 -31.00 6.73
N ALA A 211 -10.60 -30.05 7.11
CA ALA A 211 -11.69 -29.58 6.26
C ALA A 211 -11.17 -28.69 5.12
N ALA A 212 -10.27 -27.77 5.43
CA ALA A 212 -9.60 -26.90 4.47
C ALA A 212 -8.79 -27.70 3.45
N ARG A 213 -8.04 -28.73 3.87
CA ARG A 213 -7.28 -29.61 2.95
C ARG A 213 -8.20 -30.29 1.93
N ARG A 214 -9.25 -30.97 2.41
CA ARG A 214 -10.23 -31.64 1.54
C ARG A 214 -10.90 -30.67 0.56
N GLN A 215 -11.14 -29.44 1.01
CA GLN A 215 -11.76 -28.42 0.16
C GLN A 215 -10.81 -27.92 -0.94
N LEU A 216 -9.54 -27.68 -0.60
CA LEU A 216 -8.51 -27.30 -1.56
C LEU A 216 -8.27 -28.41 -2.60
N GLU A 217 -8.17 -29.67 -2.15
CA GLU A 217 -8.03 -30.84 -3.04
C GLU A 217 -9.19 -30.96 -4.02
N ARG A 218 -10.41 -30.63 -3.61
CA ARG A 218 -11.60 -30.68 -4.47
C ARG A 218 -11.66 -29.56 -5.50
N TRP A 219 -11.08 -28.40 -5.21
CA TRP A 219 -11.13 -27.22 -6.09
C TRP A 219 -9.97 -27.15 -7.09
N GLN A 220 -8.91 -27.90 -6.83
CA GLN A 220 -7.69 -27.95 -7.63
C GLN A 220 -7.92 -28.59 -9.00
#